data_AF-A0A7V9L2E1-F1
#
_entry.id   AF-A0A7V9L2E1-F1
#
_cell.length_a   1.000
_cell.length_b   1.000
_cell.length_c   1.000
_cell.angle_alpha   90.00
_cell.angle_beta   90.00
_cell.angle_gamma   90.00
#
_symmetry.space_group_name_H-M   'P 1'
#
loop_
_entity.id
_entity.type
_entity.pdbx_description
1 polymer ?
#
loop_
_entity_poly.entity_id
_entity_poly.type
_entity_poly.pdbx_seq_one_letter_code
_entity_poly.pdbx_strand_id
1 'polypeptide(L)'
;MVCSDNKCVECKDNSQCPKGKTCKANACVTEPDCERDDQCTGGKVCQAGKCTPCATDSECGPGGACDSGACKRANKCTSDTECADDEDCVGGFCKKAGAASNPGDVGCTLATVYFGFDEATIKQSERDRLDANGQCLEKAKTKSVMVVGHTDSSGTEEYNIALSERRAQSVADYLARLGTDPARMQVVPKGETTSTGLGDDKDRRCEFQWK
;
A
#
# COMPACT_ATOMS: atom_id res chain seq x y z
N MET A 1 -41.90 -39.79 -15.00
CA MET A 1 -41.21 -41.07 -14.79
C MET A 1 -40.85 -41.65 -16.14
N VAL A 2 -39.66 -42.19 -16.27
CA VAL A 2 -39.09 -42.75 -17.49
C VAL A 2 -38.62 -44.18 -17.17
N CYS A 3 -38.81 -45.13 -18.08
CA CYS A 3 -38.36 -46.49 -17.88
C CYS A 3 -36.87 -46.61 -18.21
N SER A 4 -36.02 -46.96 -17.23
CA SER A 4 -34.59 -47.26 -17.40
C SER A 4 -34.26 -48.59 -16.73
N ASP A 5 -33.56 -49.49 -17.43
CA ASP A 5 -33.13 -50.80 -16.90
C ASP A 5 -34.26 -51.60 -16.22
N ASN A 6 -35.42 -51.69 -16.88
CA ASN A 6 -36.63 -52.34 -16.37
C ASN A 6 -37.17 -51.77 -15.04
N LYS A 7 -36.77 -50.56 -14.66
CA LYS A 7 -37.28 -49.84 -13.48
C LYS A 7 -37.84 -48.48 -13.89
N CYS A 8 -38.92 -48.06 -13.23
CA CYS A 8 -39.44 -46.71 -13.35
C CYS A 8 -38.56 -45.76 -12.52
N VAL A 9 -37.97 -44.78 -13.18
CA VAL A 9 -37.14 -43.75 -12.56
C VAL A 9 -37.67 -42.36 -12.89
N GLU A 10 -37.22 -41.31 -12.19
CA GLU A 10 -37.70 -39.95 -12.46
C GLU A 10 -37.12 -39.39 -13.75
N CYS A 11 -35.82 -39.63 -13.99
CA CYS A 11 -35.06 -39.12 -15.14
C CYS A 11 -33.94 -40.08 -15.53
N LYS A 12 -33.44 -39.93 -16.76
CA LYS A 12 -32.20 -40.50 -17.30
C LYS A 12 -31.18 -39.41 -17.63
N ASP A 13 -31.66 -38.22 -17.95
CA ASP A 13 -30.86 -37.05 -18.30
C ASP A 13 -31.55 -35.76 -17.83
N ASN A 14 -30.83 -34.64 -17.91
CA ASN A 14 -31.30 -33.34 -17.43
C ASN A 14 -32.53 -32.80 -18.17
N SER A 15 -32.81 -33.26 -19.40
CA SER A 15 -33.94 -32.77 -20.20
C SER A 15 -35.29 -33.22 -19.64
N GLN A 16 -35.27 -34.31 -18.86
CA GLN A 16 -36.45 -34.92 -18.27
C GLN A 16 -36.78 -34.34 -16.89
N CYS A 17 -35.94 -33.42 -16.38
CA CYS A 17 -36.16 -32.76 -15.11
C CYS A 17 -36.85 -31.40 -15.28
N PRO A 18 -37.71 -31.01 -14.32
CA PRO A 18 -38.26 -29.66 -14.27
C PRO A 18 -37.16 -28.59 -14.25
N LYS A 19 -37.48 -27.36 -14.68
CA LYS A 19 -36.52 -26.25 -14.69
C LYS A 19 -35.83 -26.10 -13.33
N GLY A 20 -34.50 -26.00 -13.34
CA GLY A 20 -33.67 -25.85 -12.13
C GLY A 20 -33.29 -27.16 -11.44
N LYS A 21 -33.57 -28.31 -12.05
CA LYS A 21 -33.17 -29.63 -11.54
C LYS A 21 -32.27 -30.36 -12.53
N THR A 22 -31.37 -31.17 -12.00
CA THR A 22 -30.48 -32.05 -12.78
C THR A 22 -30.77 -33.50 -12.45
N CYS A 23 -30.50 -34.39 -13.41
CA CYS A 23 -30.68 -35.81 -13.20
C CYS A 23 -29.43 -36.41 -12.56
N LYS A 24 -29.52 -36.75 -11.26
CA LYS A 24 -28.46 -37.47 -10.55
C LYS A 24 -29.04 -38.76 -9.97
N ALA A 25 -28.35 -39.88 -10.23
CA ALA A 25 -28.75 -41.21 -9.77
C ALA A 25 -30.23 -41.56 -10.06
N ASN A 26 -30.68 -41.22 -11.28
CA ASN A 26 -32.04 -41.47 -11.76
C ASN A 26 -33.17 -40.68 -11.02
N ALA A 27 -32.82 -39.66 -10.25
CA ALA A 27 -33.74 -38.74 -9.57
C ALA A 27 -33.50 -37.28 -9.99
N CYS A 28 -34.56 -36.48 -10.07
CA CYS A 28 -34.46 -35.06 -10.38
C CYS A 28 -34.18 -34.25 -9.12
N VAL A 29 -32.89 -34.01 -8.87
CA VAL A 29 -32.41 -33.27 -7.70
C VAL A 29 -32.23 -31.79 -8.04
N THR A 30 -32.44 -30.93 -7.05
CA THR A 30 -32.07 -29.52 -7.16
C THR A 30 -30.56 -29.41 -6.95
N GLU A 31 -29.84 -28.75 -7.85
CA GLU A 31 -28.43 -28.44 -7.61
C GLU A 31 -28.31 -27.47 -6.43
N PRO A 32 -27.25 -27.57 -5.61
CA PRO A 32 -27.01 -26.59 -4.58
C PRO A 32 -26.77 -25.22 -5.22
N ASP A 33 -27.29 -24.18 -4.58
CA ASP A 33 -27.08 -22.79 -5.01
C ASP A 33 -25.61 -22.38 -4.88
N CYS A 34 -24.84 -23.09 -4.04
CA CYS A 34 -23.43 -22.86 -3.79
C CYS A 34 -22.74 -24.11 -3.22
N GLU A 35 -21.42 -24.20 -3.37
CA GLU A 35 -20.49 -25.12 -2.71
C GLU A 35 -19.52 -24.37 -1.79
N ARG A 36 -19.40 -23.04 -1.99
CA ARG A 36 -18.52 -22.13 -1.27
C ARG A 36 -19.15 -20.74 -1.16
N ASP A 37 -18.75 -19.98 -0.17
CA ASP A 37 -19.29 -18.63 0.12
C ASP A 37 -19.07 -17.64 -1.04
N ASP A 38 -18.00 -17.81 -1.83
CA ASP A 38 -17.68 -16.93 -2.98
C ASP A 38 -18.71 -17.01 -4.12
N GLN A 39 -19.51 -18.07 -4.16
CA GLN A 39 -20.62 -18.24 -5.11
C GLN A 39 -21.88 -17.50 -4.66
N CYS A 40 -21.91 -17.00 -3.42
CA CYS A 40 -23.05 -16.32 -2.84
C CYS A 40 -22.95 -14.80 -2.97
N THR A 41 -23.81 -14.24 -3.83
CA THR A 41 -23.89 -12.78 -4.02
C THR A 41 -24.45 -12.07 -2.77
N GLY A 42 -23.99 -10.83 -2.54
CA GLY A 42 -24.47 -10.00 -1.44
C GLY A 42 -23.86 -10.32 -0.07
N GLY A 43 -22.70 -10.97 -0.02
CA GLY A 43 -22.00 -11.29 1.23
C GLY A 43 -22.67 -12.41 2.03
N LYS A 44 -23.42 -13.29 1.37
CA LYS A 44 -24.05 -14.44 2.02
C LYS A 44 -23.06 -15.60 2.17
N VAL A 45 -23.36 -16.53 3.07
CA VAL A 45 -22.56 -17.73 3.32
C VAL A 45 -23.22 -18.95 2.72
N CYS A 46 -22.41 -19.92 2.30
CA CYS A 46 -22.87 -21.17 1.74
C CYS A 46 -23.07 -22.20 2.84
N GLN A 47 -24.33 -22.35 3.27
CA GLN A 47 -24.70 -23.30 4.31
C GLN A 47 -25.57 -24.41 3.73
N ALA A 48 -25.08 -25.65 3.78
CA ALA A 48 -25.77 -26.84 3.27
C ALA A 48 -26.24 -26.70 1.80
N GLY A 49 -25.41 -26.07 0.97
CA GLY A 49 -25.69 -25.89 -0.45
C GLY A 49 -26.66 -24.75 -0.77
N LYS A 50 -26.90 -23.83 0.18
CA LYS A 50 -27.76 -22.66 -0.01
C LYS A 50 -27.06 -21.39 0.45
N CYS A 51 -27.23 -20.31 -0.32
CA CYS A 51 -26.76 -18.99 0.07
C CYS A 51 -27.67 -18.37 1.12
N THR A 52 -27.23 -18.38 2.38
CA THR A 52 -27.96 -17.84 3.53
C THR A 52 -27.31 -16.56 4.04
N PRO A 53 -28.10 -15.59 4.54
CA PRO A 53 -27.51 -14.47 5.27
C PRO A 53 -26.81 -14.96 6.53
N CYS A 54 -25.69 -14.34 6.88
CA CYS A 54 -25.01 -14.65 8.13
C CYS A 54 -25.89 -14.26 9.33
N ALA A 55 -25.79 -15.01 10.43
CA ALA A 55 -26.38 -14.62 11.71
C ALA A 55 -25.33 -14.08 12.69
N THR A 56 -24.09 -14.56 12.60
CA THR A 56 -22.99 -14.20 13.51
C THR A 56 -21.66 -14.01 12.77
N ASP A 57 -20.74 -13.27 13.39
CA ASP A 57 -19.40 -12.98 12.84
C ASP A 57 -18.61 -14.25 12.51
N SER A 58 -18.78 -15.32 13.30
CA SER A 58 -18.07 -16.58 13.12
C SER A 58 -18.44 -17.32 11.82
N GLU A 59 -19.58 -17.00 11.22
CA GLU A 59 -20.01 -17.55 9.93
C GLU A 59 -19.27 -16.89 8.75
N CYS A 60 -18.64 -15.74 8.98
CA CYS A 60 -18.01 -14.93 7.95
C CYS A 60 -16.52 -15.23 7.74
N GLY A 61 -16.03 -16.33 8.32
CA GLY A 61 -14.62 -16.70 8.30
C GLY A 61 -13.73 -15.78 9.15
N PRO A 62 -12.41 -16.03 9.16
CA PRO A 62 -11.45 -15.22 9.90
C PRO A 62 -11.52 -13.74 9.51
N GLY A 63 -11.59 -12.84 10.50
CA GLY A 63 -11.70 -11.39 10.26
C GLY A 63 -13.05 -10.92 9.72
N GLY A 64 -14.00 -11.83 9.48
CA GLY A 64 -15.35 -11.50 9.04
C GLY A 64 -16.24 -11.01 10.17
N ALA A 65 -17.12 -10.05 9.88
CA ALA A 65 -18.18 -9.58 10.74
C ALA A 65 -19.51 -9.67 10.00
N CYS A 66 -20.53 -10.17 10.67
CA CYS A 66 -21.86 -10.22 10.13
C CYS A 66 -22.55 -8.88 10.35
N ASP A 67 -22.78 -8.13 9.27
CA ASP A 67 -23.56 -6.89 9.32
C ASP A 67 -24.86 -7.07 8.54
N SER A 68 -25.96 -7.11 9.29
CA SER A 68 -27.32 -7.11 8.71
C SER A 68 -27.57 -8.25 7.72
N GLY A 69 -26.99 -9.43 8.00
CA GLY A 69 -27.12 -10.61 7.15
C GLY A 69 -26.11 -10.71 6.01
N ALA A 70 -25.15 -9.77 5.93
CA ALA A 70 -24.05 -9.82 4.99
C ALA A 70 -22.71 -9.88 5.73
N CYS A 71 -21.90 -10.86 5.38
CA CYS A 71 -20.51 -10.94 5.80
C CYS A 71 -19.72 -9.81 5.19
N LYS A 72 -19.27 -8.92 6.06
CA LYS A 72 -18.33 -7.85 5.76
C LYS A 72 -17.00 -8.26 6.36
N ARG A 73 -15.91 -8.19 5.59
CA ARG A 73 -14.58 -8.31 6.20
C ARG A 73 -14.38 -7.10 7.09
N ALA A 74 -14.21 -7.33 8.39
CA ALA A 74 -13.68 -6.28 9.24
C ALA A 74 -12.30 -5.97 8.67
N ASN A 75 -11.99 -4.70 8.45
CA ASN A 75 -10.66 -4.29 7.98
C ASN A 75 -9.59 -4.52 9.08
N LYS A 76 -9.77 -5.48 9.99
CA LYS A 76 -8.91 -5.73 11.14
C LYS A 76 -8.37 -7.15 11.06
N CYS A 77 -7.12 -7.33 11.47
CA CYS A 77 -6.43 -8.61 11.45
C CYS A 77 -5.38 -8.69 12.56
N THR A 78 -5.00 -9.90 12.94
CA THR A 78 -3.80 -10.16 13.74
C THR A 78 -2.69 -10.89 12.96
N SER A 79 -3.02 -11.43 11.78
CA SER A 79 -2.13 -12.15 10.89
C SER A 79 -2.61 -12.09 9.44
N ASP A 80 -1.71 -12.33 8.47
CA ASP A 80 -2.01 -12.24 7.03
C ASP A 80 -3.08 -13.24 6.59
N THR A 81 -3.21 -14.38 7.29
CA THR A 81 -4.22 -15.41 6.99
C THR A 81 -5.66 -14.96 7.26
N GLU A 82 -5.84 -13.82 7.94
CA GLU A 82 -7.15 -13.21 8.21
C GLU A 82 -7.57 -12.23 7.10
N CYS A 83 -6.70 -11.98 6.14
CA CYS A 83 -6.92 -11.03 5.06
C CYS A 83 -7.30 -11.74 3.75
N ALA A 84 -7.72 -10.97 2.73
CA ALA A 84 -7.98 -11.55 1.42
C ALA A 84 -6.68 -12.08 0.79
N ASP A 85 -6.79 -12.97 -0.20
CA ASP A 85 -5.61 -13.54 -0.89
C ASP A 85 -4.68 -12.46 -1.50
N ASP A 86 -5.19 -11.25 -1.70
CA ASP A 86 -4.47 -10.09 -2.19
C ASP A 86 -4.21 -9.02 -1.12
N GLU A 87 -4.29 -9.35 0.18
CA GLU A 87 -4.13 -8.44 1.32
C GLU A 87 -3.17 -8.99 2.40
N ASP A 88 -2.36 -8.10 2.98
CA ASP A 88 -1.46 -8.37 4.10
C ASP A 88 -1.97 -7.70 5.38
N CYS A 89 -1.65 -8.27 6.54
CA CYS A 89 -2.00 -7.70 7.83
C CYS A 89 -0.97 -6.67 8.28
N VAL A 90 -1.24 -5.40 8.00
CA VAL A 90 -0.31 -4.30 8.26
C VAL A 90 -0.87 -3.34 9.32
N GLY A 91 -0.29 -3.40 10.52
CA GLY A 91 -0.68 -2.53 11.63
C GLY A 91 -2.04 -2.86 12.22
N GLY A 92 -2.46 -4.13 12.13
CA GLY A 92 -3.75 -4.62 12.62
C GLY A 92 -4.92 -4.41 11.66
N PHE A 93 -4.64 -4.07 10.39
CA PHE A 93 -5.63 -3.88 9.34
C PHE A 93 -5.23 -4.62 8.06
N CYS A 94 -6.21 -5.22 7.38
CA CYS A 94 -5.98 -5.88 6.09
C CYS A 94 -5.80 -4.84 4.99
N LYS A 95 -4.64 -4.84 4.33
CA LYS A 95 -4.35 -3.88 3.26
C LYS A 95 -3.94 -4.67 2.05
N LYS A 96 -4.40 -4.29 0.85
CA LYS A 96 -3.98 -4.99 -0.37
C LYS A 96 -2.45 -5.09 -0.39
N ALA A 97 -1.92 -6.27 -0.65
CA ALA A 97 -0.51 -6.51 -0.90
C ALA A 97 -0.11 -5.62 -2.09
N GLY A 98 0.58 -4.51 -1.80
CA GLY A 98 0.92 -3.48 -2.77
C GLY A 98 -0.04 -2.29 -2.89
N ALA A 99 -1.12 -2.19 -2.11
CA ALA A 99 -1.77 -0.90 -1.86
C ALA A 99 -0.90 -0.08 -0.90
N ALA A 100 -0.04 0.71 -1.51
CA ALA A 100 0.61 1.83 -0.84
C ALA A 100 -0.44 2.61 -0.03
N SER A 101 -0.21 2.71 1.27
CA SER A 101 -0.88 3.66 2.14
C SER A 101 -0.73 5.04 1.51
N ASN A 102 -1.82 5.64 1.01
CA ASN A 102 -1.87 6.95 0.36
C ASN A 102 -0.88 7.19 -0.82
N PRO A 103 -1.27 7.96 -1.86
CA PRO A 103 -0.34 8.48 -2.86
C PRO A 103 0.83 9.30 -2.29
N GLY A 104 0.84 9.60 -0.98
CA GLY A 104 1.86 10.37 -0.26
C GLY A 104 2.85 9.55 0.58
N ASP A 105 2.52 8.34 1.02
CA ASP A 105 3.36 7.62 1.97
C ASP A 105 4.21 6.55 1.25
N VAL A 106 5.50 6.84 1.18
CA VAL A 106 6.52 6.04 0.49
C VAL A 106 6.98 4.87 1.38
N GLY A 107 6.34 4.67 2.54
CA GLY A 107 6.77 3.73 3.56
C GLY A 107 8.17 4.06 4.14
N CYS A 108 8.70 5.24 3.83
CA CYS A 108 10.00 5.72 4.29
C CYS A 108 10.04 7.26 4.30
N THR A 109 10.81 7.80 5.25
CA THR A 109 10.97 9.25 5.45
C THR A 109 12.37 9.66 5.05
N LEU A 110 12.48 10.72 4.24
CA LEU A 110 13.76 11.31 3.89
C LEU A 110 14.23 12.22 5.03
N ALA A 111 15.42 11.95 5.54
CA ALA A 111 15.98 12.67 6.67
C ALA A 111 16.81 13.88 6.21
N THR A 112 16.69 14.99 6.94
CA THR A 112 17.45 16.22 6.74
C THR A 112 18.95 15.99 6.85
N VAL A 113 19.77 16.62 6.01
CA VAL A 113 21.24 16.54 6.03
C VAL A 113 21.84 17.87 6.51
N TYR A 114 22.87 17.83 7.36
CA TYR A 114 23.49 19.04 7.92
C TYR A 114 24.90 19.33 7.40
N PHE A 115 25.30 20.60 7.44
CA PHE A 115 26.57 21.08 6.91
C PHE A 115 27.39 21.85 7.94
N GLY A 116 28.70 21.92 7.71
CA GLY A 116 29.59 22.82 8.44
C GLY A 116 29.34 24.29 8.10
N PHE A 117 29.90 25.16 8.95
CA PHE A 117 29.90 26.60 8.69
C PHE A 117 30.65 26.87 7.38
N ASP A 118 30.05 27.67 6.50
CA ASP A 118 30.58 28.00 5.17
C ASP A 118 30.93 26.82 4.25
N GLU A 119 30.38 25.63 4.55
CA GLU A 119 30.67 24.40 3.81
C GLU A 119 29.48 23.92 2.98
N ALA A 120 29.78 23.37 1.81
CA ALA A 120 28.85 22.57 1.00
C ALA A 120 29.28 21.08 0.90
N THR A 121 30.38 20.71 1.53
CA THR A 121 30.86 19.33 1.53
C THR A 121 30.05 18.48 2.51
N ILE A 122 29.61 17.31 2.04
CA ILE A 122 28.92 16.33 2.88
C ILE A 122 29.93 15.70 3.84
N LYS A 123 29.67 15.88 5.15
CA LYS A 123 30.47 15.26 6.22
C LYS A 123 30.31 13.76 6.21
N GLN A 124 31.34 13.03 6.64
CA GLN A 124 31.29 11.57 6.75
C GLN A 124 30.13 11.10 7.63
N SER A 125 29.81 11.84 8.71
CA SER A 125 28.71 11.54 9.62
C SER A 125 27.31 11.61 8.98
N GLU A 126 27.17 12.28 7.83
CA GLU A 126 25.89 12.44 7.14
C GLU A 126 25.70 11.41 6.01
N ARG A 127 26.74 10.63 5.68
CA ARG A 127 26.68 9.67 4.57
C ARG A 127 25.69 8.54 4.83
N ASP A 128 25.71 7.94 6.03
CA ASP A 128 24.76 6.88 6.39
C ASP A 128 23.30 7.37 6.26
N ARG A 129 23.06 8.64 6.57
CA ARG A 129 21.74 9.28 6.40
C ARG A 129 21.37 9.43 4.93
N LEU A 130 22.31 9.86 4.09
CA LEU A 130 22.10 9.96 2.65
C LEU A 130 21.93 8.59 1.98
N ASP A 131 22.65 7.57 2.46
CA ASP A 131 22.52 6.19 1.99
C ASP A 131 21.10 5.66 2.29
N ALA A 132 20.60 5.90 3.50
CA ALA A 132 19.21 5.59 3.86
C ALA A 132 18.19 6.37 3.00
N ASN A 133 18.45 7.65 2.70
CA ASN A 133 17.62 8.44 1.80
C ASN A 133 17.63 7.88 0.36
N GLY A 134 18.78 7.45 -0.14
CA GLY A 134 18.91 6.80 -1.44
C GLY A 134 18.10 5.51 -1.53
N GLN A 135 18.17 4.67 -0.49
CA GLN A 135 17.34 3.45 -0.40
C GLN A 135 15.84 3.79 -0.37
N CYS A 136 15.46 4.88 0.30
CA CYS A 136 14.08 5.36 0.30
C CYS A 136 13.64 5.81 -1.10
N LEU A 137 14.46 6.61 -1.80
CA LEU A 137 14.18 7.09 -3.16
C LEU A 137 14.09 5.97 -4.20
N GLU A 138 14.83 4.88 -3.98
CA GLU A 138 14.80 3.68 -4.80
C GLU A 138 13.52 2.86 -4.58
N LYS A 139 12.96 2.85 -3.36
CA LYS A 139 11.60 2.32 -3.13
C LYS A 139 10.53 3.23 -3.76
N ALA A 140 10.82 4.52 -3.85
CA ALA A 140 9.94 5.58 -4.34
C ALA A 140 9.95 5.82 -5.85
N LYS A 141 10.23 4.82 -6.71
CA LYS A 141 10.66 5.04 -8.12
C LYS A 141 9.79 5.99 -8.97
N THR A 142 8.50 6.09 -8.65
CA THR A 142 7.53 6.90 -9.39
C THR A 142 7.44 8.36 -8.91
N LYS A 143 8.10 8.72 -7.80
CA LYS A 143 8.04 10.05 -7.20
C LYS A 143 9.29 10.87 -7.49
N SER A 144 9.08 12.17 -7.64
CA SER A 144 10.14 13.16 -7.71
C SER A 144 10.30 13.86 -6.36
N VAL A 145 11.48 14.41 -6.09
CA VAL A 145 11.81 15.08 -4.83
C VAL A 145 12.47 16.42 -5.10
N MET A 146 12.17 17.40 -4.25
CA MET A 146 12.93 18.64 -4.16
C MET A 146 13.97 18.50 -3.06
N VAL A 147 15.22 18.79 -3.39
CA VAL A 147 16.33 18.92 -2.45
C VAL A 147 16.48 20.41 -2.15
N VAL A 148 16.04 20.81 -0.97
CA VAL A 148 15.95 22.22 -0.59
C VAL A 148 17.11 22.57 0.32
N GLY A 149 18.00 23.44 -0.14
CA GLY A 149 19.17 23.89 0.63
C GLY A 149 18.87 25.14 1.44
N HIS A 150 19.40 25.19 2.66
CA HIS A 150 19.27 26.31 3.60
C HIS A 150 20.62 26.73 4.17
N THR A 151 20.69 27.98 4.62
CA THR A 151 21.83 28.54 5.36
C THR A 151 21.37 29.14 6.68
N ASP A 152 22.33 29.37 7.57
CA ASP A 152 22.12 30.33 8.65
C ASP A 152 22.14 31.77 8.10
N SER A 153 21.92 32.76 8.96
CA SER A 153 21.80 34.17 8.58
C SER A 153 23.14 34.91 8.48
N SER A 154 24.26 34.19 8.40
CA SER A 154 25.59 34.80 8.31
C SER A 154 25.91 35.14 6.85
N GLY A 155 26.23 36.40 6.56
CA GLY A 155 26.62 36.83 5.20
C GLY A 155 25.53 37.61 4.48
N THR A 156 25.67 37.77 3.16
CA THR A 156 24.66 38.44 2.33
C THR A 156 23.63 37.44 1.82
N GLU A 157 22.43 37.93 1.48
CA GLU A 157 21.37 37.09 0.91
C GLU A 157 21.86 36.37 -0.35
N GLU A 158 22.53 37.08 -1.27
CA GLU A 158 23.03 36.49 -2.52
C GLU A 158 24.07 35.39 -2.26
N TYR A 159 24.93 35.60 -1.26
CA TYR A 159 25.89 34.60 -0.83
C TYR A 159 25.18 33.34 -0.30
N ASN A 160 24.17 33.54 0.54
CA ASN A 160 23.40 32.47 1.16
C ASN A 160 22.56 31.69 0.15
N ILE A 161 21.98 32.36 -0.86
CA ILE A 161 21.34 31.69 -2.00
C ILE A 161 22.34 30.79 -2.72
N ALA A 162 23.51 31.30 -3.12
CA ALA A 162 24.53 30.52 -3.83
C ALA A 162 25.10 29.36 -2.99
N LEU A 163 25.32 29.56 -1.68
CA LEU A 163 25.77 28.49 -0.79
C LEU A 163 24.70 27.41 -0.61
N SER A 164 23.44 27.80 -0.45
CA SER A 164 22.32 26.86 -0.33
C SER A 164 22.14 26.00 -1.58
N GLU A 165 22.34 26.59 -2.78
CA GLU A 165 22.32 25.87 -4.05
C GLU A 165 23.44 24.82 -4.11
N ARG A 166 24.67 25.20 -3.76
CA ARG A 166 25.82 24.27 -3.73
C ARG A 166 25.62 23.10 -2.77
N ARG A 167 24.97 23.33 -1.62
CA ARG A 167 24.63 22.27 -0.65
C ARG A 167 23.62 21.29 -1.24
N ALA A 168 22.53 21.80 -1.79
CA ALA A 168 21.49 20.98 -2.39
C ALA A 168 22.01 20.21 -3.61
N GLN A 169 22.87 20.83 -4.44
CA GLN A 169 23.54 20.14 -5.55
C GLN A 169 24.46 19.02 -5.06
N SER A 170 25.24 19.26 -4.00
CA SER A 170 26.12 18.22 -3.44
C SER A 170 25.35 17.00 -2.95
N VAL A 171 24.17 17.22 -2.34
CA VAL A 171 23.25 16.14 -1.93
C VAL A 171 22.65 15.42 -3.13
N ALA A 172 22.18 16.15 -4.14
CA ALA A 172 21.64 15.57 -5.36
C ALA A 172 22.68 14.71 -6.10
N ASP A 173 23.91 15.19 -6.22
CA ASP A 173 25.03 14.46 -6.84
C ASP A 173 25.36 13.18 -6.07
N TYR A 174 25.33 13.23 -4.73
CA TYR A 174 25.55 12.06 -3.90
C TYR A 174 24.46 11.00 -4.11
N LEU A 175 23.18 11.40 -4.07
CA LEU A 175 22.05 10.52 -4.31
C LEU A 175 22.04 9.95 -5.73
N ALA A 176 22.51 10.72 -6.71
CA ALA A 176 22.69 10.25 -8.08
C ALA A 176 23.74 9.16 -8.19
N ARG A 177 24.85 9.27 -7.45
CA ARG A 177 25.87 8.20 -7.37
C ARG A 177 25.35 6.93 -6.70
N LEU A 178 24.36 7.06 -5.81
CA LEU A 178 23.66 5.91 -5.23
C LEU A 178 22.61 5.29 -6.18
N GLY A 179 22.35 5.90 -7.34
CA GLY A 179 21.45 5.38 -8.37
C GLY A 179 20.12 6.13 -8.49
N THR A 180 19.90 7.22 -7.75
CA THR A 180 18.70 8.05 -7.96
C THR A 180 18.79 8.80 -9.28
N ASP A 181 17.78 8.68 -10.14
CA ASP A 181 17.74 9.42 -11.41
C ASP A 181 17.78 10.95 -11.16
N PRO A 182 18.79 11.67 -11.69
CA PRO A 182 18.87 13.12 -11.58
C PRO A 182 17.62 13.85 -12.08
N ALA A 183 16.92 13.33 -13.08
CA ALA A 183 15.69 13.93 -13.61
C ALA A 183 14.54 13.95 -12.59
N ARG A 184 14.61 13.10 -11.55
CA ARG A 184 13.63 13.04 -10.45
C ARG A 184 13.97 13.98 -9.29
N MET A 185 15.13 14.62 -9.31
CA MET A 185 15.58 15.52 -8.25
C MET A 185 15.58 16.96 -8.76
N GLN A 186 14.91 17.86 -8.02
CA GLN A 186 15.01 19.30 -8.25
C GLN A 186 15.81 19.94 -7.12
N VAL A 187 16.88 20.65 -7.46
CA VAL A 187 17.64 21.50 -6.53
C VAL A 187 16.88 22.81 -6.33
N VAL A 188 16.68 23.20 -5.07
CA VAL A 188 15.98 24.44 -4.70
C VAL A 188 16.80 25.22 -3.65
N PRO A 189 17.37 26.37 -3.99
CA PRO A 189 18.02 27.24 -3.02
C PRO A 189 17.00 28.04 -2.22
N LYS A 190 17.13 28.05 -0.89
CA LYS A 190 16.33 28.89 0.01
C LYS A 190 17.14 29.93 0.78
N GLY A 191 18.47 29.88 0.72
CA GLY A 191 19.33 30.75 1.51
C GLY A 191 18.93 30.74 2.98
N GLU A 192 18.85 31.92 3.57
CA GLU A 192 18.56 32.13 5.00
C GLU A 192 17.08 32.34 5.32
N THR A 193 16.17 32.18 4.33
CA THR A 193 14.74 32.53 4.48
C THR A 193 13.99 31.77 5.57
N THR A 194 14.53 30.64 6.03
CA THR A 194 13.96 29.87 7.16
C THR A 194 14.92 29.77 8.36
N SER A 195 15.95 30.61 8.38
CA SER A 195 16.91 30.70 9.49
C SER A 195 16.21 31.14 10.77
N THR A 196 16.58 30.53 11.89
CA THR A 196 16.14 30.98 13.22
C THR A 196 16.85 32.27 13.66
N GLY A 197 17.88 32.70 12.93
CA GLY A 197 18.72 33.84 13.26
C GLY A 197 19.72 33.58 14.39
N LEU A 198 19.77 32.34 14.91
CA LEU A 198 20.64 31.95 16.02
C LEU A 198 22.02 31.45 15.56
N GLY A 199 22.29 31.41 14.24
CA GLY A 199 23.53 30.87 13.69
C GLY A 199 23.67 29.36 13.89
N ASP A 200 22.56 28.67 14.15
CA ASP A 200 22.55 27.28 14.60
C ASP A 200 22.94 26.31 13.48
N ASP A 201 23.54 25.19 13.84
CA ASP A 201 23.88 24.13 12.89
C ASP A 201 22.65 23.53 12.21
N LYS A 202 21.49 23.62 12.89
CA LYS A 202 20.18 23.25 12.35
C LYS A 202 19.75 24.07 11.13
N ASP A 203 20.25 25.30 10.98
CA ASP A 203 19.92 26.15 9.83
C ASP A 203 20.77 25.81 8.60
N ARG A 204 21.96 25.24 8.80
CA ARG A 204 22.85 24.78 7.72
C ARG A 204 22.48 23.39 7.26
N ARG A 205 21.40 23.27 6.47
CA ARG A 205 20.81 21.97 6.13
C ARG A 205 20.34 21.84 4.69
N CYS A 206 20.10 20.59 4.28
CA CYS A 206 19.24 20.23 3.17
C CYS A 206 18.07 19.40 3.66
N GLU A 207 16.86 19.78 3.27
CA GLU A 207 15.63 19.01 3.51
C GLU A 207 15.05 18.48 2.20
N PHE A 208 14.12 17.54 2.32
CA PHE A 208 13.53 16.87 1.18
C PHE A 208 12.02 17.08 1.19
N GLN A 209 11.47 17.44 0.04
CA GLN A 209 10.03 17.61 -0.14
C GLN A 209 9.59 16.78 -1.35
N TRP A 210 8.69 15.83 -1.15
CA TRP A 210 8.11 15.06 -2.25
C TRP A 210 7.31 15.99 -3.17
N LYS A 211 7.39 15.74 -4.48
CA LYS A 211 6.56 16.39 -5.50
C LYS A 211 5.30 15.58 -5.80
#